data_AF-A0A2D6DPZ0-F1
#
_entry.id   AF-A0A2D6DPZ0-F1
#
_cell.length_a   1.000
_cell.length_b   1.000
_cell.length_c   1.000
_cell.angle_alpha   90.00
_cell.angle_beta   90.00
_cell.angle_gamma   90.00
#
_symmetry.space_group_name_H-M   'P 1'
#
loop_
_entity.id
_entity.type
_entity.pdbx_description
1 polymer ?
#
loop_
_entity_poly.entity_id
_entity_poly.type
_entity_poly.pdbx_seq_one_letter_code
_entity_poly.pdbx_strand_id
1 'polypeptide(L)' 'MGKLQNIITSLHTKTERGYFERMRNEKVACAEIARKFDKNFWDGDRRYGYGGYKYDGRD' A
#
# COMPACT_ATOMS: atom_id res chain seq x y z
N MET A 1 8.18 36.65 -9.25
CA MET A 1 8.94 35.40 -9.49
C MET A 1 8.87 34.53 -8.25
N GLY A 2 8.51 33.25 -8.37
CA GLY A 2 8.42 32.32 -7.23
C GLY A 2 9.80 31.77 -6.83
N LYS A 3 9.99 31.47 -5.54
CA LYS A 3 11.20 30.82 -5.01
C LYS A 3 11.00 29.31 -5.00
N LEU A 4 12.00 28.55 -5.46
CA LEU A 4 12.01 27.09 -5.37
C LEU A 4 12.08 26.67 -3.90
N GLN A 5 11.20 25.74 -3.49
CA GLN A 5 11.15 25.21 -2.13
C GLN A 5 11.40 23.71 -2.14
N ASN A 6 12.31 23.24 -1.29
CA ASN A 6 12.60 21.82 -1.11
C ASN A 6 11.71 21.24 -0.01
N ILE A 7 10.54 20.74 -0.41
CA ILE A 7 9.56 20.13 0.50
C ILE A 7 9.73 18.60 0.63
N ILE A 8 10.50 17.99 -0.28
CA ILE A 8 10.79 16.56 -0.24
C ILE A 8 11.96 16.33 0.71
N THR A 9 11.67 15.66 1.83
CA THR A 9 12.64 15.31 2.86
C THR A 9 13.03 13.83 2.77
N SER A 10 14.06 13.42 3.52
CA SER A 10 14.51 12.02 3.63
C SER A 10 13.38 11.05 4.01
N LEU A 11 12.39 11.50 4.79
CA LEU A 11 11.23 10.69 5.14
C LEU A 11 10.35 10.35 3.93
N HIS A 12 10.22 11.25 2.96
CA HIS A 12 9.42 11.04 1.76
C HIS A 12 10.03 9.99 0.84
N THR A 13 11.36 9.84 0.88
CA THR A 13 12.12 8.89 0.04
C THR A 13 12.54 7.63 0.81
N LYS A 14 12.28 7.55 2.12
CA LYS A 14 12.67 6.42 2.97
C LYS A 14 12.04 5.08 2.55
N THR A 15 10.88 5.12 1.91
CA THR A 15 10.17 3.92 1.45
C THR A 15 10.07 3.92 -0.06
N GLU A 16 10.58 2.87 -0.68
CA GLU A 16 10.35 2.62 -2.11
C GLU A 16 8.89 2.24 -2.33
N ARG A 17 8.28 2.82 -3.37
CA ARG A 17 6.89 2.56 -3.74
C ARG A 17 6.82 2.08 -5.18
N GLY A 18 6.38 0.85 -5.40
CA GLY A 18 6.09 0.30 -6.73
C GLY A 18 4.81 0.90 -7.34
N TYR A 19 4.89 2.13 -7.86
CA TYR A 19 3.71 2.84 -8.40
C TYR A 19 3.03 2.10 -9.55
N PHE A 20 3.82 1.51 -10.44
CA PHE A 20 3.32 0.83 -11.63
C PHE A 20 2.48 -0.42 -11.28
N GLU A 21 2.97 -1.22 -10.35
CA GLU A 21 2.23 -2.38 -9.84
C GLU A 21 0.94 -1.92 -9.16
N ARG A 22 0.97 -0.87 -8.33
CA ARG A 22 -0.23 -0.31 -7.70
C ARG A 22 -1.25 0.22 -8.71
N MET A 23 -0.82 0.63 -9.90
CA MET A 23 -1.73 1.04 -10.97
C MET A 23 -2.35 -0.17 -11.69
N ARG A 24 -1.57 -1.21 -11.99
CA ARG A 24 -2.00 -2.36 -12.82
C ARG A 24 -2.55 -3.57 -12.05
N ASN A 25 -2.50 -3.56 -10.73
CA ASN A 25 -2.92 -4.69 -9.88
C ASN A 25 -4.44 -4.85 -9.82
N GLU A 26 -5.04 -5.31 -10.94
CA GLU A 26 -6.39 -5.89 -11.07
C GLU A 26 -7.43 -5.31 -10.10
N LYS A 27 -7.51 -3.97 -10.04
CA LYS A 27 -8.16 -3.26 -8.93
C LYS A 27 -9.62 -3.68 -8.72
N VAL A 28 -10.33 -3.96 -9.81
CA VAL A 28 -11.73 -4.37 -9.78
C VAL A 28 -11.88 -5.72 -9.08
N ALA A 29 -11.11 -6.73 -9.50
CA ALA A 29 -11.14 -8.06 -8.88
C ALA A 29 -10.72 -8.01 -7.41
N CYS A 30 -9.69 -7.21 -7.08
CA CYS A 30 -9.29 -6.99 -5.70
C CYS A 30 -10.40 -6.30 -4.87
N ALA A 31 -11.12 -5.34 -5.44
CA ALA A 31 -12.22 -4.64 -4.78
C ALA A 31 -13.42 -5.56 -4.50
N GLU A 32 -13.73 -6.49 -5.41
CA GLU A 32 -14.80 -7.48 -5.21
C GLU A 32 -14.52 -8.40 -4.03
N ILE A 33 -13.26 -8.82 -3.86
CA ILE A 33 -12.83 -9.62 -2.70
C ILE A 33 -12.84 -8.76 -1.44
N ALA A 34 -12.29 -7.53 -1.51
CA ALA A 34 -12.20 -6.63 -0.36
C ALA A 34 -13.57 -6.33 0.28
N ARG A 35 -14.60 -6.16 -0.55
CA ARG A 35 -15.98 -5.87 -0.11
C ARG A 35 -16.63 -6.98 0.69
N LYS A 36 -16.07 -8.19 0.70
CA LYS A 36 -16.59 -9.33 1.49
C LYS A 36 -16.20 -9.24 2.96
N PHE A 37 -15.19 -8.44 3.31
CA PHE A 37 -14.66 -8.30 4.67
C PHE A 37 -14.37 -9.66 5.35
N ASP A 38 -13.97 -10.66 4.56
CA ASP A 38 -13.71 -12.01 5.02
C ASP A 38 -12.24 -12.21 5.40
N LYS A 39 -11.83 -13.46 5.64
CA LYS A 39 -10.44 -13.80 5.94
C LYS A 39 -9.46 -13.25 4.91
N ASN A 40 -9.81 -13.18 3.63
CA ASN A 40 -8.89 -12.65 2.61
C ASN A 40 -8.67 -11.14 2.77
N PHE A 41 -9.69 -10.42 3.26
CA PHE A 41 -9.57 -9.00 3.57
C PHE A 41 -8.70 -8.75 4.81
N TRP A 42 -8.88 -9.54 5.87
CA TRP A 42 -8.20 -9.34 7.15
C TRP A 42 -6.79 -9.97 7.21
N ASP A 43 -6.66 -11.21 6.75
CA ASP A 43 -5.47 -12.04 6.90
C ASP A 43 -4.86 -12.51 5.57
N GLY A 44 -5.49 -12.17 4.45
CA GLY A 44 -5.06 -12.58 3.10
C GLY A 44 -3.89 -11.75 2.56
N ASP A 45 -3.79 -11.66 1.25
CA ASP A 45 -2.77 -10.83 0.60
C ASP A 45 -3.08 -9.32 0.80
N ARG A 46 -2.03 -8.51 0.94
CA ARG A 46 -2.10 -7.05 1.08
C ARG A 46 -2.88 -6.37 -0.05
N ARG A 47 -2.97 -6.97 -1.24
CA ARG A 47 -3.76 -6.47 -2.38
C ARG A 47 -5.27 -6.45 -2.13
N TYR A 48 -5.78 -7.25 -1.19
CA TYR A 48 -7.21 -7.36 -0.90
C TYR A 48 -7.68 -6.49 0.27
N GLY A 49 -6.78 -5.99 1.13
CA GLY A 49 -7.19 -5.21 2.29
C GLY A 49 -6.10 -5.05 3.35
N TYR A 50 -6.43 -5.43 4.57
CA TYR A 50 -5.56 -5.36 5.76
C TYR A 50 -4.68 -6.58 5.97
N GLY A 51 -4.76 -7.59 5.09
CA GLY A 51 -3.86 -8.73 5.12
C GLY A 51 -2.40 -8.41 4.73
N GLY A 52 -1.56 -9.42 4.78
CA GLY A 52 -0.17 -9.39 4.30
C GLY A 52 0.85 -8.76 5.26
N TYR A 53 0.43 -8.36 6.46
CA TYR A 53 1.36 -7.96 7.50
C TYR A 53 1.98 -9.19 8.16
N LYS A 54 3.30 -9.13 8.36
CA LYS A 54 4.05 -10.09 9.17
C LYS A 54 4.62 -9.31 10.33
N TYR A 55 4.38 -9.79 11.54
CA TYR A 55 5.01 -9.24 12.72
C TYR A 55 6.53 -9.46 12.62
N ASP A 56 7.31 -8.40 12.79
CA ASP A 56 8.78 -8.39 12.65
C ASP A 56 9.50 -8.58 13.99
N GLY A 57 8.78 -8.94 15.06
CA GLY A 57 9.38 -9.30 16.35
C GLY A 57 9.85 -8.12 17.19
N ARG A 58 9.45 -6.89 16.86
CA ARG A 58 9.80 -5.71 17.64
C ARG A 58 8.74 -5.46 18.72
N ASP A 59 9.16 -5.59 19.97
CA ASP A 59 8.45 -5.16 21.19
C ASP A 59 8.88 -3.75 21.61
#